data_AF-A0A7X3VBQ5-F1
#
_entry.id   AF-A0A7X3VBQ5-F1
#
_cell.length_a   1.000
_cell.length_b   1.000
_cell.length_c   1.000
_cell.angle_alpha   90.00
_cell.angle_beta   90.00
_cell.angle_gamma   90.00
#
_symmetry.space_group_name_H-M   'P 1'
#
loop_
_entity.id
_entity.type
_entity.pdbx_description
1 polymer ?
#
loop_
_entity_poly.entity_id
_entity_poly.type
_entity_poly.pdbx_seq_one_letter_code
_entity_poly.pdbx_strand_id
1 'polypeptide(L)'
;MFDVLLWLITVEIIGLAAFAPAYFLLPKLADRGWGLSKPLGILIVGYTAWILSVLRVVPSVRVTLLAIVIILAAGAVALFYTRRDEIFAFVRREWRLLLAAELVFLFFFALWTLFRASDPAINHTEQPMDFAFLNASIRSVLGQPEDPWMRGESISYYYFGYWMMGAL
;
A
#
# COMPACT_ATOMS: atom_id res chain seq x y z
N MET A 1 2.45 -1.03 -19.40
CA MET A 1 1.40 -2.07 -19.15
C MET A 1 1.86 -3.08 -18.12
N PHE A 2 3.09 -3.60 -18.20
CA PHE A 2 3.62 -4.53 -17.20
C PHE A 2 3.64 -3.95 -15.78
N ASP A 3 4.03 -2.67 -15.63
CA ASP A 3 4.10 -1.99 -14.32
C ASP A 3 2.74 -1.88 -13.63
N VAL A 4 1.66 -1.72 -14.40
CA VAL A 4 0.29 -1.66 -13.89
C VAL A 4 -0.11 -3.00 -13.27
N LEU A 5 0.23 -4.11 -13.95
CA LEU A 5 -0.02 -5.46 -13.44
C LEU A 5 0.85 -5.78 -12.22
N LEU A 6 2.12 -5.38 -12.24
CA LEU A 6 3.00 -5.52 -11.09
C LEU A 6 2.46 -4.76 -9.89
N TRP A 7 2.04 -3.50 -10.07
CA TRP A 7 1.46 -2.71 -9.00
C TRP A 7 0.20 -3.36 -8.43
N LEU A 8 -0.70 -3.84 -9.30
CA LEU A 8 -1.91 -4.55 -8.87
C LEU A 8 -1.55 -5.79 -8.05
N ILE A 9 -0.64 -6.63 -8.53
CA ILE A 9 -0.17 -7.83 -7.82
C ILE A 9 0.46 -7.46 -6.47
N THR A 10 1.26 -6.39 -6.41
CA THR A 10 1.85 -5.91 -5.15
C THR A 10 0.77 -5.51 -4.15
N VAL A 11 -0.24 -4.75 -4.58
CA VAL A 11 -1.36 -4.34 -3.73
C VAL A 11 -2.19 -5.54 -3.28
N GLU A 12 -2.43 -6.53 -4.15
CA GLU A 12 -3.11 -7.77 -3.77
C GLU A 12 -2.33 -8.55 -2.71
N ILE A 13 -1.03 -8.73 -2.89
CA ILE A 13 -0.18 -9.45 -1.94
C ILE A 13 -0.17 -8.74 -0.58
N ILE A 14 0.01 -7.43 -0.58
CA ILE A 14 0.01 -6.62 0.64
C ILE A 14 -1.37 -6.64 1.31
N GLY A 15 -2.45 -6.54 0.53
CA GLY A 15 -3.83 -6.64 1.02
C GLY A 15 -4.12 -8.00 1.65
N LEU A 16 -3.74 -9.09 0.99
CA LEU A 16 -3.89 -10.45 1.51
C LEU A 16 -3.11 -10.66 2.81
N ALA A 17 -1.88 -10.14 2.90
CA ALA A 17 -1.11 -10.19 4.14
C ALA A 17 -1.78 -9.38 5.25
N ALA A 18 -2.31 -8.20 4.93
CA ALA A 18 -3.03 -7.35 5.88
C ALA A 18 -4.43 -7.85 6.24
N PHE A 19 -5.04 -8.75 5.47
CA PHE A 19 -6.34 -9.32 5.80
C PHE A 19 -6.31 -10.11 7.10
N ALA A 20 -5.24 -10.88 7.36
CA ALA A 20 -5.13 -11.66 8.60
C ALA A 20 -5.22 -10.79 9.86
N PRO A 21 -4.44 -9.71 10.05
CA PRO A 21 -4.65 -8.80 11.17
C PRO A 21 -5.97 -8.04 11.08
N ALA A 22 -6.43 -7.62 9.90
CA ALA A 22 -7.72 -6.93 9.74
C ALA A 22 -8.90 -7.76 10.25
N TYR A 23 -8.88 -9.07 9.98
CA TYR A 23 -9.90 -10.03 10.40
C TYR A 23 -10.15 -10.03 11.92
N PHE A 24 -9.09 -9.86 12.71
CA PHE A 24 -9.16 -9.83 14.17
C PHE A 24 -9.37 -8.42 14.74
N LEU A 25 -8.85 -7.38 14.07
CA LEU A 25 -8.99 -5.99 14.50
C LEU A 25 -10.36 -5.39 14.18
N LEU A 26 -11.03 -5.90 13.14
CA LEU A 26 -12.30 -5.38 12.64
C LEU A 26 -13.44 -6.43 12.73
N PRO A 27 -13.68 -7.07 13.89
CA PRO A 27 -14.62 -8.17 14.01
C PRO A 27 -16.09 -7.75 13.82
N LYS A 28 -16.37 -6.45 13.92
CA LYS A 28 -17.71 -5.87 13.77
C LYS A 28 -18.11 -5.61 12.32
N LEU A 29 -17.17 -5.63 11.38
CA LEU A 29 -17.47 -5.47 9.96
C LEU A 29 -17.96 -6.80 9.39
N ALA A 30 -18.96 -6.73 8.49
CA ALA A 30 -19.55 -7.92 7.87
C ALA A 30 -18.52 -8.73 7.07
N ASP A 31 -17.58 -8.05 6.42
CA ASP A 31 -16.50 -8.62 5.63
C ASP A 31 -15.22 -8.89 6.44
N ARG A 32 -15.25 -8.67 7.77
CA ARG A 32 -14.10 -8.77 8.67
C ARG A 32 -12.89 -7.93 8.20
N GLY A 33 -13.14 -6.80 7.53
CA GLY A 33 -12.08 -5.91 7.07
C GLY A 33 -11.43 -6.31 5.75
N TRP A 34 -12.01 -7.23 4.97
CA TRP A 34 -11.52 -7.60 3.64
C TRP A 34 -11.38 -6.38 2.71
N GLY A 35 -12.41 -5.53 2.61
CA GLY A 35 -12.41 -4.34 1.77
C GLY A 35 -11.41 -3.27 2.23
N LEU A 36 -11.02 -3.28 3.51
CA LEU A 36 -10.03 -2.36 4.08
C LEU A 36 -8.62 -2.96 4.12
N SER A 37 -8.45 -4.24 3.76
CA SER A 37 -7.17 -4.94 3.88
C SER A 37 -6.08 -4.31 3.00
N LYS A 38 -6.40 -3.96 1.75
CA LYS A 38 -5.50 -3.27 0.80
C LYS A 38 -5.01 -1.91 1.33
N PRO A 39 -5.88 -0.93 1.68
CA PRO A 39 -5.40 0.34 2.23
C PRO A 39 -4.71 0.18 3.58
N LEU A 40 -5.14 -0.77 4.44
CA LEU A 40 -4.47 -1.05 5.70
C LEU A 40 -3.05 -1.58 5.48
N GLY A 41 -2.87 -2.50 4.54
CA GLY A 41 -1.55 -3.06 4.22
C GLY A 41 -0.60 -2.01 3.66
N ILE A 42 -1.06 -1.16 2.73
CA ILE A 42 -0.30 -0.03 2.22
C ILE A 42 0.10 0.92 3.37
N LEU A 43 -0.84 1.21 4.27
CA LEU A 43 -0.58 2.04 5.44
C LEU A 43 0.46 1.40 6.36
N ILE A 44 0.36 0.10 6.66
CA ILE A 44 1.34 -0.60 7.52
C ILE A 44 2.73 -0.53 6.90
N VAL A 45 2.87 -0.91 5.62
CA VAL A 45 4.17 -0.92 4.95
C VAL A 45 4.75 0.50 4.87
N GLY A 46 3.97 1.46 4.37
CA GLY A 46 4.39 2.84 4.19
C GLY A 46 4.70 3.55 5.51
N TYR A 47 3.83 3.40 6.52
CA TYR A 47 4.03 4.01 7.84
C TYR A 47 5.22 3.40 8.58
N THR A 48 5.37 2.07 8.57
CA THR A 48 6.52 1.41 9.21
C THR A 48 7.83 1.83 8.55
N ALA A 49 7.88 1.85 7.22
CA ALA A 49 9.05 2.35 6.49
C ALA A 49 9.34 3.82 6.83
N TRP A 50 8.30 4.66 6.85
CA TRP A 50 8.41 6.07 7.17
C TRP A 50 8.95 6.32 8.58
N ILE A 51 8.29 5.78 9.61
CA ILE A 51 8.62 6.07 11.00
C ILE A 51 10.01 5.55 11.37
N LEU A 52 10.38 4.34 10.92
CA LEU A 52 11.70 3.78 11.17
C LEU A 52 12.80 4.61 10.49
N SER A 53 12.49 5.17 9.32
CA SER A 53 13.42 5.98 8.55
C SER A 53 13.56 7.42 9.10
N VAL A 54 12.45 8.05 9.54
CA VAL A 54 12.47 9.34 10.26
C VAL A 54 13.29 9.23 11.55
N LEU A 55 13.09 8.15 12.31
CA LEU A 55 13.81 7.88 13.54
C LEU A 55 15.26 7.41 13.32
N ARG A 56 15.70 7.29 12.06
CA ARG A 56 17.04 6.81 11.66
C ARG A 56 17.39 5.42 12.19
N VAL A 57 16.39 4.56 12.40
CA VAL A 57 16.56 3.16 12.83
C VAL A 57 17.03 2.31 11.65
N VAL A 58 16.38 2.43 10.50
CA VAL A 58 16.77 1.77 9.25
C VAL A 58 16.52 2.68 8.05
N PRO A 59 17.34 2.59 6.98
CA PRO A 59 17.10 3.36 5.75
C PRO A 59 15.88 2.82 4.99
N SER A 60 15.16 3.70 4.30
CA SER A 60 14.05 3.34 3.42
C SER A 60 14.59 2.94 2.04
N VAL A 61 15.13 1.74 1.96
CA VAL A 61 15.64 1.15 0.72
C VAL A 61 14.89 -0.13 0.41
N ARG A 62 15.02 -0.62 -0.83
CA ARG A 62 14.33 -1.82 -1.31
C ARG A 62 14.43 -3.03 -0.36
N VAL A 63 15.60 -3.27 0.23
CA VAL A 63 15.80 -4.39 1.18
C VAL A 63 14.95 -4.22 2.44
N THR A 64 14.89 -3.01 3.00
CA THR A 64 14.06 -2.70 4.16
C THR A 64 12.57 -2.86 3.85
N LEU A 65 12.12 -2.35 2.70
CA LEU A 65 10.73 -2.47 2.25
C LEU A 65 10.33 -3.94 2.08
N LEU A 66 11.16 -4.74 1.41
CA LEU A 66 10.95 -6.18 1.28
C LEU A 66 10.93 -6.88 2.64
N ALA A 67 11.81 -6.52 3.56
CA ALA A 67 11.81 -7.06 4.91
C ALA A 67 10.51 -6.75 5.66
N ILE A 68 10.00 -5.52 5.57
CA ILE A 68 8.71 -5.12 6.17
C ILE A 68 7.57 -5.96 5.59
N VAL A 69 7.52 -6.12 4.27
CA VAL A 69 6.49 -6.95 3.60
C VAL A 69 6.61 -8.42 4.02
N ILE A 70 7.83 -8.97 4.09
CA ILE A 70 8.07 -10.35 4.54
C ILE A 70 7.65 -10.55 5.99
N ILE A 71 7.95 -9.61 6.88
CA ILE A 71 7.54 -9.66 8.30
C ILE A 71 6.02 -9.62 8.40
N LEU A 72 5.37 -8.73 7.66
CA LEU A 72 3.91 -8.64 7.60
C LEU A 72 3.31 -9.97 7.10
N ALA A 73 3.83 -10.52 6.01
CA ALA A 73 3.39 -11.79 5.45
C ALA A 73 3.63 -12.97 6.40
N ALA A 74 4.79 -13.02 7.07
CA ALA A 74 5.10 -14.06 8.06
C ALA A 74 4.15 -14.00 9.27
N GLY A 75 3.85 -12.79 9.76
CA GLY A 75 2.85 -12.58 10.81
C GLY A 75 1.45 -13.01 10.37
N ALA A 76 1.07 -12.66 9.14
CA ALA A 76 -0.21 -13.07 8.55
C ALA A 76 -0.33 -14.59 8.44
N VAL A 77 0.72 -15.26 7.96
CA VAL A 77 0.81 -16.71 7.83
C VAL A 77 0.74 -17.38 9.21
N ALA A 78 1.45 -16.88 10.21
CA ALA A 78 1.39 -17.41 11.57
C ALA A 78 -0.04 -17.30 12.15
N LEU A 79 -0.68 -16.14 12.04
CA LEU A 79 -2.07 -15.94 12.46
C LEU A 79 -3.02 -16.88 11.73
N PHE A 80 -2.87 -16.99 10.41
CA PHE A 80 -3.67 -17.87 9.57
C PHE A 80 -3.51 -19.33 10.00
N TYR A 81 -2.29 -19.83 10.22
CA TYR A 81 -2.07 -21.21 10.65
C TYR A 81 -2.76 -21.54 11.97
N THR A 82 -2.78 -20.61 12.93
CA THR A 82 -3.43 -20.83 14.23
C THR A 82 -4.96 -20.80 14.17
N ARG A 83 -5.54 -20.13 13.17
CA ARG A 83 -7.00 -19.87 13.07
C ARG A 83 -7.60 -20.31 11.73
N ARG A 84 -6.91 -21.19 11.01
CA ARG A 84 -7.25 -21.57 9.63
C ARG A 84 -8.69 -22.03 9.47
N ASP A 85 -9.19 -22.86 10.39
CA ASP A 85 -10.52 -23.45 10.27
C ASP A 85 -11.62 -22.37 10.41
N GLU A 86 -11.40 -21.40 11.29
CA GLU A 86 -12.30 -20.24 11.47
C GLU A 86 -12.31 -19.36 10.21
N ILE A 87 -11.12 -19.01 9.70
CA ILE A 87 -10.97 -18.14 8.53
C ILE A 87 -11.54 -18.83 7.28
N PHE A 88 -11.24 -20.12 7.05
CA PHE A 88 -11.80 -20.87 5.92
C PHE A 88 -13.32 -21.00 6.00
N ALA A 89 -13.87 -21.24 7.19
CA ALA A 89 -15.32 -21.28 7.39
C ALA A 89 -15.96 -19.92 7.08
N PHE A 90 -15.34 -18.82 7.52
CA PHE A 90 -15.76 -17.46 7.19
C PHE A 90 -15.72 -17.20 5.67
N VAL A 91 -14.58 -17.45 5.03
CA VAL A 91 -14.40 -17.22 3.59
C VAL A 91 -15.42 -18.03 2.80
N ARG A 92 -15.67 -19.29 3.15
CA ARG A 92 -16.68 -20.13 2.50
C ARG A 92 -18.10 -19.62 2.70
N ARG A 93 -18.40 -19.03 3.86
CA ARG A 93 -19.73 -18.48 4.15
C ARG A 93 -19.97 -17.16 3.41
N GLU A 94 -18.98 -16.27 3.43
CA GLU A 94 -19.10 -14.90 2.94
C GLU A 94 -18.47 -14.68 1.56
N TRP A 95 -18.10 -15.73 0.82
CA TRP A 95 -17.34 -15.62 -0.44
C TRP A 95 -17.94 -14.64 -1.45
N ARG A 96 -19.27 -14.50 -1.49
CA ARG A 96 -19.97 -13.56 -2.37
C ARG A 96 -19.70 -12.10 -1.98
N LEU A 97 -19.65 -11.81 -0.69
CA LEU A 97 -19.33 -10.48 -0.17
C LEU A 97 -17.86 -10.14 -0.47
N LEU A 98 -16.96 -11.09 -0.22
CA LEU A 98 -15.53 -10.91 -0.51
C LEU A 98 -15.30 -10.70 -2.02
N LEU A 99 -15.94 -11.52 -2.86
CA LEU A 99 -15.88 -11.39 -4.31
C LEU A 99 -16.48 -10.07 -4.79
N ALA A 100 -17.62 -9.64 -4.24
CA ALA A 100 -18.23 -8.37 -4.62
C ALA A 100 -17.32 -7.18 -4.28
N ALA A 101 -16.71 -7.17 -3.09
CA ALA A 101 -15.74 -6.16 -2.69
C ALA A 101 -14.52 -6.14 -3.63
N GLU A 102 -14.04 -7.32 -4.01
CA GLU A 102 -12.92 -7.47 -4.94
C GLU A 102 -13.26 -6.95 -6.35
N LEU A 103 -14.44 -7.30 -6.87
CA LEU A 103 -14.91 -6.82 -8.16
C LEU A 103 -15.10 -5.31 -8.18
N VAL A 104 -15.57 -4.70 -7.08
CA VAL A 104 -15.66 -3.24 -6.95
C VAL A 104 -14.27 -2.62 -7.03
N PHE A 105 -13.29 -3.16 -6.29
CA PHE A 105 -11.91 -2.68 -6.35
C PHE A 105 -11.33 -2.78 -7.78
N LEU A 106 -11.41 -3.96 -8.39
CA LEU A 106 -10.87 -4.20 -9.73
C LEU A 106 -11.59 -3.36 -10.80
N PHE A 107 -12.90 -3.15 -10.65
CA PHE A 107 -13.67 -2.28 -11.54
C PHE A 107 -13.16 -0.84 -11.49
N PHE A 108 -13.06 -0.25 -10.30
CA PHE A 108 -12.57 1.13 -10.16
C PHE A 108 -11.10 1.26 -10.53
N PHE A 109 -10.27 0.26 -10.23
CA PHE A 109 -8.88 0.20 -10.68
C PHE A 109 -8.77 0.22 -12.21
N ALA A 110 -9.51 -0.66 -12.89
CA ALA A 110 -9.53 -0.72 -14.36
C ALA A 110 -10.08 0.57 -14.97
N LEU A 111 -11.19 1.09 -14.43
CA LEU A 111 -11.79 2.35 -14.87
C LEU A 111 -10.79 3.51 -14.78
N TRP A 112 -10.13 3.67 -13.63
CA TRP A 112 -9.17 4.76 -13.41
C TRP A 112 -7.91 4.59 -14.25
N THR A 113 -7.44 3.35 -14.42
CA THR A 113 -6.30 3.04 -15.28
C THR A 113 -6.59 3.40 -16.74
N LEU A 114 -7.78 3.03 -17.25
CA LEU A 114 -8.19 3.37 -18.61
C LEU A 114 -8.38 4.88 -18.78
N PHE A 115 -8.95 5.54 -17.78
CA PHE A 115 -9.09 7.00 -17.77
C PHE A 115 -7.72 7.71 -17.81
N ARG A 116 -6.73 7.26 -17.03
CA ARG A 116 -5.37 7.85 -17.10
C ARG A 116 -4.59 7.42 -18.33
N ALA A 117 -4.95 6.31 -18.97
CA ALA A 117 -4.33 5.89 -20.23
C ALA A 117 -4.73 6.79 -21.41
N SER A 118 -5.88 7.47 -21.37
CA SER A 118 -6.31 8.36 -22.45
C SER A 118 -5.60 9.73 -22.43
N ASP A 119 -5.18 10.19 -21.25
CA ASP A 119 -4.34 11.37 -21.09
C ASP A 119 -3.23 11.11 -20.05
N PRO A 120 -2.12 10.47 -20.46
CA PRO A 120 -1.04 10.09 -19.55
C PRO A 120 -0.10 11.25 -19.22
N ALA A 121 -0.25 12.41 -19.86
CA ALA A 121 0.67 13.53 -19.66
C ALA A 121 0.62 14.04 -18.21
N ILE A 122 1.79 14.43 -17.71
CA ILE A 122 1.99 15.02 -16.37
C ILE A 122 2.43 16.46 -16.59
N ASN A 123 1.50 17.32 -17.00
CA ASN A 123 1.79 18.68 -17.46
C ASN A 123 0.70 19.69 -17.09
N HIS A 124 -0.30 19.30 -16.29
CA HIS A 124 -1.37 20.18 -15.84
C HIS A 124 -1.26 20.47 -14.35
N THR A 125 -1.50 21.73 -13.97
CA THR A 125 -1.65 22.21 -12.59
C THR A 125 -0.60 21.65 -11.62
N GLU A 126 -1.01 20.84 -10.65
CA GLU A 126 -0.18 20.27 -9.59
C GLU A 126 0.47 18.94 -9.99
N GLN A 127 0.14 18.36 -11.15
CA GLN A 127 0.69 17.07 -11.57
C GLN A 127 2.22 17.06 -11.64
N PRO A 128 2.91 18.10 -12.15
CA PRO A 128 4.38 18.13 -12.12
C PRO A 128 4.91 18.15 -10.69
N MET A 129 4.18 18.80 -9.76
CA MET A 129 4.56 18.86 -8.36
C MET A 129 4.42 17.48 -7.70
N ASP A 130 3.27 16.84 -7.89
CA ASP A 130 2.99 15.48 -7.41
C ASP A 130 4.05 14.48 -7.88
N PHE A 131 4.41 14.56 -9.17
CA PHE A 131 5.44 13.71 -9.74
C PHE A 131 6.82 13.99 -9.15
N ALA A 132 7.16 15.25 -8.89
CA ALA A 132 8.42 15.62 -8.25
C ALA A 132 8.49 15.10 -6.79
N PHE A 133 7.42 15.26 -6.00
CA PHE A 133 7.34 14.74 -4.63
C PHE A 133 7.37 13.20 -4.57
N LEU A 134 6.73 12.53 -5.53
CA LEU A 134 6.82 11.07 -5.66
C LEU A 134 8.25 10.63 -5.98
N ASN A 135 8.92 11.28 -6.93
CA ASN A 135 10.32 10.97 -7.25
C ASN A 135 11.27 11.25 -6.09
N ALA A 136 11.07 12.36 -5.36
CA ALA A 136 11.83 12.66 -4.16
C ALA A 136 11.64 11.58 -3.10
N SER A 137 10.40 11.12 -2.90
CA SER A 137 10.09 10.05 -1.94
C SER A 137 10.72 8.71 -2.33
N ILE A 138 10.64 8.31 -3.60
CA ILE A 138 11.25 7.06 -4.12
C ILE A 138 12.78 7.06 -3.96
N ARG A 139 13.41 8.22 -4.14
CA ARG A 139 14.88 8.36 -4.05
C ARG A 139 15.38 8.55 -2.63
N SER A 140 14.50 8.85 -1.69
CA SER A 140 14.89 9.18 -0.33
C SER A 140 15.32 7.95 0.46
N VAL A 141 16.53 8.02 1.02
CA VAL A 141 17.06 6.98 1.92
C VAL A 141 16.52 7.16 3.36
N LEU A 142 16.16 8.39 3.72
CA LEU A 142 15.62 8.75 5.03
C LEU A 142 14.17 9.23 4.92
N GLY A 143 13.43 9.26 6.03
CA GLY A 143 12.07 9.78 6.12
C GLY A 143 11.97 11.31 5.98
N GLN A 144 12.89 11.93 5.25
CA GLN A 144 12.95 13.37 4.99
C GLN A 144 13.35 13.56 3.52
N PRO A 145 12.42 13.34 2.56
CA PRO A 145 12.72 13.52 1.15
C PRO A 145 13.19 14.95 0.87
N GLU A 146 14.18 15.09 0.00
CA GLU A 146 14.72 16.40 -0.41
C GLU A 146 13.65 17.18 -1.19
N ASP A 147 13.53 18.47 -0.90
CA ASP A 147 12.60 19.37 -1.57
C ASP A 147 13.05 19.61 -3.02
N PRO A 148 12.23 19.27 -4.04
CA PRO A 148 12.59 19.49 -5.44
C PRO A 148 12.80 20.96 -5.84
N TRP A 149 12.29 21.92 -5.06
CA TRP A 149 12.43 23.36 -5.29
C TRP A 149 13.51 24.00 -4.43
N MET A 150 13.94 23.34 -3.35
CA MET A 150 14.91 23.88 -2.40
C MET A 150 15.98 22.84 -2.03
N ARG A 151 17.05 22.82 -2.84
CA ARG A 151 18.16 21.89 -2.67
C ARG A 151 18.73 21.96 -1.24
N GLY A 152 18.98 20.79 -0.65
CA GLY A 152 19.52 20.64 0.70
C GLY A 152 18.47 20.74 1.81
N GLU A 153 17.25 21.15 1.51
CA GLU A 153 16.15 21.18 2.47
C GLU A 153 15.21 19.98 2.28
N SER A 154 14.42 19.69 3.32
CA SER A 154 13.37 18.66 3.26
C SER A 154 12.02 19.26 2.86
N ILE A 155 11.16 18.46 2.23
CA ILE A 155 9.81 18.89 1.84
C ILE A 155 9.04 19.43 3.06
N SER A 156 8.66 20.71 3.02
CA SER A 156 7.84 21.38 4.05
C SER A 156 6.35 21.34 3.71
N TYR A 157 5.88 20.18 3.22
CA TYR A 157 4.49 19.96 2.78
C TYR A 157 4.04 18.53 3.09
N TYR A 158 2.75 18.25 2.93
CA TYR A 158 2.18 16.92 3.12
C TYR A 158 2.72 15.94 2.06
N TYR A 159 3.78 15.19 2.39
CA TYR A 159 4.38 14.24 1.44
C TYR A 159 4.08 12.76 1.72
N PHE A 160 3.44 12.43 2.87
CA PHE A 160 3.27 11.04 3.31
C PHE A 160 2.48 10.18 2.31
N GLY A 161 1.54 10.76 1.57
CA GLY A 161 0.85 10.06 0.48
C GLY A 161 1.80 9.58 -0.62
N TYR A 162 2.71 10.45 -1.08
CA TYR A 162 3.73 10.07 -2.07
C TYR A 162 4.75 9.10 -1.49
N TRP A 163 5.07 9.21 -0.20
CA TRP A 163 5.90 8.22 0.49
C TRP A 163 5.27 6.83 0.47
N MET A 164 4.00 6.70 0.83
CA MET A 164 3.29 5.42 0.80
C MET A 164 3.29 4.83 -0.62
N MET A 165 3.05 5.65 -1.65
CA MET A 165 3.07 5.19 -3.04
C MET A 165 4.47 4.83 -3.54
N GLY A 166 5.50 5.54 -3.10
CA GLY A 166 6.89 5.25 -3.45
C GLY A 166 7.48 4.03 -2.72
N ALA A 167 6.81 3.56 -1.65
CA ALA A 167 7.21 2.38 -0.89
C ALA A 167 6.67 1.05 -1.45
N LEU A 168 5.78 1.11 -2.45
CA LEU A 168 5.19 -0.05 -3.15
C LEU A 168 6.02 -0.45 -4.37
#